data_AF-A0A0F9JW34-F1
#
_entry.id   AF-A0A0F9JW34-F1
#
_cell.length_a   1.000
_cell.length_b   1.000
_cell.length_c   1.000
_cell.angle_alpha   90.00
_cell.angle_beta   90.00
_cell.angle_gamma   90.00
#
_symmetry.space_group_name_H-M   'P 1'
#
loop_
_entity.id
_entity.type
_entity.pdbx_description
1 polymer ?
#
loop_
_entity_poly.entity_id
_entity_poly.type
_entity_poly.pdbx_seq_one_letter_code
_entity_poly.pdbx_strand_id
1 'polypeptide(L)'
;MINVIRERLRTGLGKLRWLAELIGQRIRAESALIRLLGEAYDLDRRRDDAAQRVGYRLLELWDEEGINVFEDPHVAEALSEARDLLDEINGLKEQASLINEISEVEQ
;
A
#
# COMPACT_ATOMS: atom_id res chain seq x y z
N MET A 1 -40.90 -37.43 -8.29
CA MET A 1 -40.40 -36.71 -7.10
C MET A 1 -38.87 -36.55 -7.09
N ILE A 2 -38.09 -37.62 -7.25
CA ILE A 2 -36.60 -37.56 -7.26
C ILE A 2 -36.01 -36.57 -8.28
N ASN A 3 -36.57 -36.49 -9.49
CA ASN A 3 -36.08 -35.55 -10.52
C ASN A 3 -36.25 -34.08 -10.12
N VAL A 4 -37.32 -33.73 -9.39
CA VAL A 4 -37.56 -32.36 -8.92
C VAL A 4 -36.58 -31.97 -7.82
N ILE A 5 -36.21 -32.93 -6.95
CA ILE A 5 -35.22 -32.73 -5.89
C ILE A 5 -33.82 -32.57 -6.50
N ARG A 6 -33.48 -33.39 -7.50
CA ARG A 6 -32.20 -33.31 -8.24
C ARG A 6 -32.04 -31.97 -8.97
N GLU A 7 -33.09 -31.49 -9.63
CA GLU A 7 -33.05 -30.21 -10.34
C GLU A 7 -32.84 -29.04 -9.36
N ARG A 8 -33.58 -29.03 -8.24
CA ARG A 8 -33.43 -28.02 -7.17
C ARG A 8 -32.04 -28.00 -6.55
N LEU A 9 -31.44 -29.17 -6.32
CA LEU A 9 -30.05 -29.30 -5.85
C LEU A 9 -29.05 -28.79 -6.89
N ARG A 10 -29.24 -29.10 -8.18
CA ARG A 10 -28.36 -28.61 -9.25
C ARG A 10 -28.41 -27.09 -9.37
N THR A 11 -29.61 -26.51 -9.27
CA THR A 11 -29.78 -25.05 -9.24
C THR A 11 -29.15 -24.43 -7.99
N GLY A 12 -29.29 -25.07 -6.82
CA GLY A 12 -28.67 -24.60 -5.58
C GLY A 12 -27.15 -24.62 -5.62
N LEU A 13 -26.56 -25.71 -6.14
CA LEU A 13 -25.11 -25.83 -6.33
C LEU A 13 -24.59 -24.81 -7.34
N GLY A 14 -25.33 -24.55 -8.43
CA GLY A 14 -24.98 -23.51 -9.39
C GLY A 14 -24.91 -22.12 -8.77
N LYS A 15 -25.89 -21.77 -7.92
CA LYS A 15 -25.90 -20.49 -7.18
C LYS A 15 -24.75 -20.36 -6.20
N LEU A 16 -24.45 -21.43 -5.45
CA LEU A 16 -23.32 -21.45 -4.50
C LEU A 16 -21.98 -21.32 -5.23
N ARG A 17 -21.83 -21.98 -6.37
CA ARG A 17 -20.64 -21.87 -7.21
C ARG A 17 -20.45 -20.44 -7.72
N TRP A 18 -21.51 -19.81 -8.24
CA TRP A 18 -21.46 -18.41 -8.67
C TRP A 18 -21.07 -17.45 -7.53
N LEU A 19 -21.65 -17.63 -6.33
CA LEU A 19 -21.27 -16.85 -5.15
C LEU A 19 -19.80 -17.06 -4.77
N ALA A 20 -19.32 -18.31 -4.80
CA ALA A 20 -17.93 -18.62 -4.48
C ALA A 20 -16.96 -18.02 -5.50
N GLU A 21 -17.30 -18.03 -6.80
CA GLU A 21 -16.52 -17.40 -7.87
C GLU A 21 -16.45 -15.88 -7.66
N LEU A 22 -17.60 -15.22 -7.39
CA LEU A 22 -17.67 -13.78 -7.13
C LEU A 22 -16.86 -13.37 -5.89
N ILE A 23 -17.04 -14.06 -4.77
CA ILE A 23 -16.33 -13.77 -3.52
C ILE A 23 -14.83 -14.02 -3.68
N GLY A 24 -14.44 -15.09 -4.39
CA GLY A 24 -13.03 -15.42 -4.63
C GLY A 24 -12.30 -14.36 -5.46
N GLN A 25 -12.96 -13.78 -6.47
CA GLN A 25 -12.41 -12.68 -7.24
C GLN A 25 -12.21 -11.44 -6.37
N ARG A 26 -13.23 -11.07 -5.59
CA ARG A 26 -13.19 -9.88 -4.73
C ARG A 26 -12.13 -9.96 -3.62
N ILE A 27 -12.06 -11.09 -2.90
CA ILE A 27 -11.06 -11.29 -1.85
C ILE A 27 -9.64 -11.16 -2.41
N ARG A 28 -9.40 -11.65 -3.65
CA ARG A 28 -8.08 -11.55 -4.27
C ARG A 28 -7.69 -10.09 -4.51
N ALA A 29 -8.58 -9.29 -5.09
CA ALA A 29 -8.35 -7.87 -5.31
C ALA A 29 -8.12 -7.11 -4.00
N GLU A 30 -9.00 -7.30 -3.01
CA GLU A 30 -8.90 -6.65 -1.69
C GLU A 30 -7.61 -7.05 -0.95
N SER A 31 -7.20 -8.32 -1.02
CA SER A 31 -5.95 -8.77 -0.39
C SER A 31 -4.70 -8.16 -1.02
N ALA A 32 -4.69 -7.94 -2.34
CA ALA A 32 -3.60 -7.26 -3.03
C ALA A 32 -3.56 -5.77 -2.63
N LEU A 33 -4.73 -5.13 -2.54
CA LEU A 33 -4.86 -3.74 -2.10
C LEU A 33 -4.32 -3.57 -0.66
N ILE A 34 -4.75 -4.42 0.26
CA ILE A 34 -4.29 -4.41 1.67
C ILE A 34 -2.77 -4.57 1.73
N ARG A 35 -2.19 -5.47 0.93
CA ARG A 35 -0.75 -5.69 0.90
C ARG A 35 0.01 -4.44 0.44
N LEU A 36 -0.41 -3.83 -0.67
CA LEU A 36 0.23 -2.62 -1.22
C LEU A 36 0.14 -1.45 -0.23
N LEU A 37 -1.03 -1.26 0.38
CA LEU A 37 -1.24 -0.19 1.37
C LEU A 37 -0.43 -0.44 2.65
N GLY A 38 -0.31 -1.70 3.09
CA GLY A 38 0.54 -2.08 4.21
C GLY A 38 2.02 -1.80 3.93
N GLU A 39 2.50 -2.15 2.75
CA GLU A 39 3.87 -1.85 2.32
C GLU A 39 4.13 -0.34 2.26
N ALA A 40 3.18 0.43 1.70
CA ALA A 40 3.29 1.89 1.67
C ALA A 40 3.32 2.50 3.09
N TYR A 41 2.56 1.93 4.03
CA TYR A 41 2.56 2.37 5.43
C TYR A 41 3.90 2.12 6.13
N ASP A 42 4.52 0.96 5.89
CA ASP A 42 5.83 0.64 6.47
C ASP A 42 6.94 1.53 5.88
N LEU A 43 6.87 1.86 4.58
CA LEU A 43 7.78 2.82 3.96
C LEU A 43 7.58 4.25 4.50
N ASP A 44 6.35 4.66 4.77
CA ASP A 44 6.06 5.99 5.33
C ASP A 44 6.66 6.14 6.74
N ARG A 45 6.61 5.07 7.56
CA ARG A 45 7.34 5.06 8.84
C ARG A 45 8.84 5.22 8.68
N ARG A 46 9.45 4.53 7.70
CA ARG A 46 10.89 4.67 7.44
C ARG A 46 11.24 6.08 6.97
N ARG A 47 10.35 6.72 6.21
CA ARG A 47 10.49 8.12 5.77
C ARG A 47 10.43 9.07 6.97
N ASP A 48 9.51 8.84 7.90
CA ASP A 48 9.42 9.62 9.14
C ASP A 48 10.69 9.48 9.98
N ASP A 49 11.26 8.28 10.07
CA ASP A 49 12.54 8.06 10.76
C ASP A 49 13.68 8.83 10.09
N ALA A 50 13.75 8.84 8.76
CA ALA A 50 14.74 9.63 8.01
C ALA A 50 14.58 11.14 8.27
N ALA A 51 13.33 11.63 8.30
CA ALA A 51 13.05 13.03 8.63
C ALA A 51 13.43 13.37 10.09
N GLN A 52 13.22 12.46 11.03
CA GLN A 52 13.68 12.64 12.41
C GLN A 52 15.20 12.72 12.50
N ARG A 53 15.94 11.88 11.76
CA ARG A 53 17.41 11.97 11.71
C ARG A 53 17.89 13.34 11.23
N VAL A 54 17.25 13.89 10.21
CA VAL A 54 17.52 15.27 9.75
C VAL A 54 17.26 16.28 10.88
N GLY A 55 16.13 16.16 11.57
CA GLY A 55 15.77 17.01 12.70
C GLY A 55 16.79 16.97 13.84
N TYR A 56 17.25 15.78 14.23
CA TYR A 56 18.30 15.63 15.25
C TYR A 56 19.62 16.26 14.79
N ARG A 57 20.02 16.04 13.54
CA ARG A 57 21.26 16.60 13.01
C ARG A 57 21.22 18.13 12.92
N LEU A 58 20.06 18.70 12.57
CA LEU A 58 19.83 20.14 12.61
C LEU A 58 19.98 20.71 14.03
N LEU A 59 19.48 20.01 15.05
CA LEU A 59 19.62 20.43 16.45
C LEU A 59 21.07 20.37 16.93
N GLU A 60 21.84 19.36 16.51
CA GLU A 60 23.27 19.27 16.82
C GLU A 60 24.06 20.44 16.22
N LEU A 61 23.74 20.81 14.98
CA LEU A 61 24.43 21.87 14.24
C LEU A 61 23.93 23.28 14.59
N TRP A 62 22.84 23.40 15.35
CA TRP A 62 22.20 24.68 15.67
C TRP A 62 23.13 25.65 16.43
N ASP A 63 23.98 25.11 17.30
CA ASP A 63 24.93 25.89 18.10
C ASP A 63 26.29 26.08 17.39
N GLU A 64 26.48 25.51 16.21
CA GLU A 64 27.73 25.63 15.43
C GLU A 64 27.63 26.76 14.40
N GLU A 65 28.24 27.92 14.71
CA GLU A 65 28.24 29.07 13.82
C GLU A 65 28.99 28.79 12.50
N GLY A 66 28.35 29.13 11.37
CA GLY A 66 28.96 29.10 10.04
C GLY A 66 28.83 27.79 9.28
N ILE A 67 28.12 26.79 9.82
CA ILE A 67 27.89 25.51 9.13
C ILE A 67 26.61 25.58 8.28
N ASN A 68 26.74 25.27 7.00
CA ASN A 68 25.60 25.04 6.13
C ASN A 68 25.07 23.62 6.34
N VAL A 69 23.91 23.49 6.99
CA VAL A 69 23.32 22.19 7.32
C VAL A 69 22.93 21.38 6.09
N PHE A 70 22.71 22.02 4.93
CA PHE A 70 22.45 21.32 3.68
C PHE A 70 23.71 20.76 3.00
N GLU A 71 24.90 21.20 3.42
CA GLU A 71 26.18 20.63 3.00
C GLU A 71 26.64 19.51 3.92
N ASP A 72 25.95 19.28 5.05
CA ASP A 72 26.22 18.15 5.93
C ASP A 72 25.87 16.83 5.20
N PRO A 73 26.85 15.90 5.07
CA PRO A 73 26.63 14.65 4.34
C PRO A 73 25.51 13.78 4.93
N HIS A 74 25.31 13.80 6.25
CA HIS A 74 24.27 13.00 6.90
C HIS A 74 22.88 13.58 6.63
N VAL A 75 22.76 14.91 6.57
CA VAL A 75 21.51 15.57 6.18
C VAL A 75 21.21 15.31 4.70
N ALA A 76 22.20 15.43 3.82
CA ALA A 76 22.02 15.17 2.40
C ALA A 76 21.62 13.72 2.13
N GLU A 77 22.25 12.75 2.79
CA GLU A 77 21.92 11.33 2.69
C GLU A 77 20.50 11.04 3.18
N ALA A 78 20.12 11.52 4.37
CA ALA A 78 18.79 11.28 4.91
C ALA A 78 17.67 11.96 4.10
N LEU A 79 17.94 13.13 3.50
CA LEU A 79 17.00 13.78 2.58
C LEU A 79 16.84 13.01 1.27
N SER A 80 17.93 12.44 0.73
CA SER A 80 17.86 11.56 -0.45
C SER A 80 17.03 10.33 -0.15
N GLU A 81 17.28 9.66 0.98
CA GLU A 81 16.52 8.48 1.41
C GLU A 81 15.02 8.81 1.60
N ALA A 82 14.70 9.92 2.27
CA ALA A 82 13.32 10.34 2.47
C ALA A 82 12.60 10.64 1.15
N ARG A 83 13.34 11.10 0.13
CA ARG A 83 12.81 11.35 -1.21
C ARG A 83 12.58 10.05 -1.98
N ASP A 84 13.56 9.15 -1.98
CA ASP A 84 13.44 7.85 -2.64
C ASP A 84 12.27 7.03 -2.05
N LEU A 85 12.12 7.05 -0.72
CA LEU A 85 10.98 6.44 -0.04
C LEU A 85 9.65 7.07 -0.43
N LEU A 86 9.59 8.39 -0.61
CA LEU A 86 8.36 9.07 -1.03
C LEU A 86 7.96 8.67 -2.45
N ASP A 87 8.92 8.56 -3.36
CA ASP A 87 8.67 8.13 -4.74
C ASP A 87 8.16 6.68 -4.77
N GLU A 88 8.72 5.79 -3.94
CA GLU A 88 8.25 4.40 -3.79
C GLU A 88 6.83 4.32 -3.21
N ILE A 89 6.54 5.09 -2.15
CA ILE A 89 5.20 5.19 -1.54
C ILE A 89 4.17 5.67 -2.58
N ASN A 90 4.52 6.68 -3.38
CA ASN A 90 3.63 7.20 -4.41
C ASN A 90 3.35 6.14 -5.49
N GLY A 91 4.38 5.39 -5.90
CA GLY A 91 4.22 4.26 -6.83
C GLY A 91 3.29 3.17 -6.30
N LEU A 92 3.41 2.81 -5.01
CA LEU A 92 2.52 1.82 -4.38
C LEU A 92 1.08 2.32 -4.27
N LYS A 93 0.88 3.61 -3.94
CA LYS A 93 -0.44 4.24 -3.89
C LYS A 93 -1.10 4.30 -5.26
N GLU A 94 -0.33 4.58 -6.31
CA GLU A 94 -0.83 4.57 -7.69
C GLU A 94 -1.26 3.17 -8.12
N GLN A 95 -0.44 2.15 -7.83
CA GLN A 95 -0.82 0.75 -8.09
C GLN A 95 -2.08 0.33 -7.32
N ALA A 96 -2.21 0.74 -6.05
CA ALA A 96 -3.41 0.50 -5.26
C ALA A 96 -4.65 1.19 -5.87
N SER A 97 -4.50 2.44 -6.33
CA SER A 97 -5.58 3.18 -7.00
C SER A 97 -6.07 2.46 -8.25
N LEU A 98 -5.15 1.95 -9.08
CA LEU A 98 -5.49 1.19 -10.29
C LEU A 98 -6.27 -0.09 -9.96
N ILE A 99 -5.87 -0.82 -8.92
CA ILE A 99 -6.61 -2.02 -8.48
C ILE A 99 -8.02 -1.65 -7.99
N ASN A 100 -8.15 -0.55 -7.26
CA ASN A 100 -9.46 -0.08 -6.79
C ASN A 100 -10.37 0.30 -7.97
N GLU A 101 -9.87 1.06 -8.95
CA GLU A 101 -10.63 1.46 -10.13
C GLU A 101 -11.09 0.25 -10.96
N ILE A 102 -10.22 -0.74 -11.20
CA ILE A 102 -10.59 -1.97 -11.92
C ILE A 102 -11.67 -2.75 -11.16
N SER A 103 -11.59 -2.78 -9.82
CA SER A 103 -12.55 -3.48 -8.96
C SER A 103 -13.93 -2.79 -8.88
N GLU A 104 -14.00 -1.49 -9.20
CA GLU A 104 -15.26 -0.72 -9.29
C GLU A 104 -15.92 -0.86 -10.67
N VAL A 105 -15.14 -1.05 -11.75
CA VAL A 105 -15.65 -1.17 -13.13
C VAL A 105 -16.17 -2.59 -13.45
N GLU A 106 -15.74 -3.63 -12.74
CA GLU A 106 -16.26 -5.00 -12.90
C GLU A 106 -17.61 -5.25 -12.17
N GLN A 107 -18.24 -4.23 -11.58
CA GLN A 107 -19.54 -4.30 -10.88
C GLN A 107 -20.71 -3.80 -11.73
#